data_AF-A0AAJ4A4E8-F1
#
_entry.id   AF-A0AAJ4A4E8-F1
#
_cell.length_a   1.000
_cell.length_b   1.000
_cell.length_c   1.000
_cell.angle_alpha   90.00
_cell.angle_beta   90.00
_cell.angle_gamma   90.00
#
_symmetry.space_group_name_H-M   'P 1'
#
loop_
_entity.id
_entity.type
_entity.pdbx_description
1 polymer ?
#
loop_
_entity_poly.entity_id
_entity_poly.type
_entity_poly.pdbx_seq_one_letter_code
_entity_poly.pdbx_strand_id
1 'polypeptide(L)'
;MKQQSYDLLKNADIQTILQTLEDELKSKEESPFWKDRVIPFSQAILSVLIPLRDANMLFSPEGIAQDELTPELFLKWSDLVSLKTLAFTIQKSNEAGVLLRTELNENVCKNYKSIDLKILGDYLSKNSINLQNEFLDFPIANYNLHQGVSSVIKSLL
;
A
#
# COMPACT_ATOMS: atom_id res chain seq x y z
N MET A 1 -2.09 8.26 -16.04
CA MET A 1 -1.78 8.87 -14.74
C MET A 1 -1.39 10.32 -14.97
N LYS A 2 -1.87 11.25 -14.14
CA LYS A 2 -1.49 12.67 -14.24
C LYS A 2 -0.03 12.83 -13.79
N GLN A 3 0.74 13.74 -14.40
CA GLN A 3 2.12 14.01 -13.99
C GLN A 3 2.22 14.42 -12.50
N GLN A 4 1.23 15.18 -12.03
CA GLN A 4 1.11 15.62 -10.64
C GLN A 4 1.07 14.45 -9.64
N SER A 5 0.51 13.30 -10.04
CA SER A 5 0.41 12.11 -9.19
C SER A 5 1.75 11.42 -8.98
N TYR A 6 2.66 11.51 -9.95
CA TYR A 6 4.03 11.03 -9.80
C TYR A 6 4.78 11.89 -8.79
N ASP A 7 4.72 13.21 -8.94
CA ASP A 7 5.41 14.14 -8.03
C ASP A 7 4.89 14.03 -6.60
N LEU A 8 3.56 13.85 -6.46
CA LEU A 8 2.89 13.62 -5.18
C LEU A 8 3.43 12.37 -4.49
N LEU A 9 3.35 11.19 -5.12
CA LEU A 9 3.74 9.94 -4.46
C LEU A 9 5.26 9.83 -4.25
N LYS A 10 6.05 10.48 -5.10
CA LYS A 10 7.51 10.51 -4.97
C LYS A 10 7.99 11.31 -3.77
N ASN A 11 7.36 12.46 -3.47
CA ASN A 11 7.94 13.42 -2.54
C ASN A 11 7.06 13.73 -1.31
N ALA A 12 5.74 13.56 -1.42
CA ALA A 12 4.83 14.01 -0.37
C ALA A 12 4.79 13.05 0.82
N ASP A 13 4.41 13.57 1.98
CA ASP A 13 4.11 12.75 3.16
C ASP A 13 2.71 12.11 3.05
N ILE A 14 2.43 11.16 3.96
CA ILE A 14 1.16 10.43 3.99
C ILE A 14 -0.03 11.39 4.07
N GLN A 15 0.04 12.44 4.90
CA GLN A 15 -1.09 13.34 5.15
C GLN A 15 -1.42 14.16 3.90
N THR A 16 -0.40 14.65 3.20
CA THR A 16 -0.53 15.41 1.95
C THR A 16 -1.12 14.54 0.84
N ILE A 17 -0.68 13.28 0.73
CA ILE A 17 -1.25 12.34 -0.25
C ILE A 17 -2.72 12.07 0.07
N LEU A 18 -3.06 11.80 1.33
CA LEU A 18 -4.44 11.54 1.75
C LEU A 18 -5.35 12.74 1.54
N GLN A 19 -4.89 13.95 1.87
CA GLN A 19 -5.63 15.18 1.66
C GLN A 19 -5.90 15.41 0.16
N THR A 20 -4.90 15.17 -0.68
CA THR A 20 -5.05 15.29 -2.15
C THR A 20 -6.09 14.30 -2.69
N LEU A 21 -6.06 13.05 -2.23
CA LEU A 21 -7.07 12.05 -2.59
C LEU A 21 -8.46 12.44 -2.09
N GLU A 22 -8.56 12.99 -0.88
CA GLU A 22 -9.84 13.46 -0.33
C GLU A 22 -10.43 14.63 -1.13
N ASP A 23 -9.60 15.59 -1.54
CA ASP A 23 -10.04 16.75 -2.30
C ASP A 23 -10.42 16.38 -3.74
N GLU A 24 -9.73 15.41 -4.36
CA GLU A 24 -10.13 14.84 -5.66
C GLU A 24 -11.44 14.02 -5.57
N LEU A 25 -11.68 13.31 -4.46
CA LEU A 25 -12.96 12.64 -4.23
C LEU A 25 -14.11 13.64 -4.09
N LYS A 26 -13.89 14.76 -3.39
CA LYS A 26 -14.88 15.84 -3.26
C LYS A 26 -15.14 16.53 -4.60
N SER A 27 -14.11 16.82 -5.37
CA SER A 27 -14.24 17.56 -6.64
C SER A 27 -14.99 16.77 -7.70
N LYS A 28 -14.92 15.44 -7.67
CA LYS A 28 -15.65 14.53 -8.56
C LYS A 28 -17.06 14.18 -8.09
N GLU A 29 -17.51 14.74 -6.97
CA GLU A 29 -18.80 14.42 -6.35
C GLU A 29 -18.98 12.90 -6.09
N GLU A 30 -17.88 12.21 -5.79
CA GLU A 30 -17.91 10.79 -5.49
C GLU A 30 -18.73 10.53 -4.23
N SER A 31 -19.46 9.41 -4.22
CA SER A 31 -20.31 9.04 -3.08
C SER A 31 -19.51 9.01 -1.77
N PRO A 32 -20.07 9.46 -0.63
CA PRO A 32 -19.44 9.33 0.68
C PRO A 32 -18.96 7.90 0.99
N PHE A 33 -19.65 6.91 0.43
CA PHE A 33 -19.25 5.50 0.50
C PHE A 33 -17.81 5.26 0.02
N TRP A 34 -17.39 5.88 -1.08
CA TRP A 34 -16.03 5.69 -1.62
C TRP A 34 -14.99 6.40 -0.77
N LYS A 35 -15.32 7.58 -0.23
CA LYS A 35 -14.44 8.29 0.70
C LYS A 35 -14.10 7.45 1.93
N ASP A 36 -15.11 6.83 2.54
CA ASP A 36 -14.95 5.99 3.73
C ASP A 36 -14.17 4.69 3.47
N ARG A 37 -13.86 4.37 2.21
CA ARG A 37 -13.11 3.18 1.80
C ARG A 37 -11.73 3.52 1.26
N VAL A 38 -11.65 4.48 0.33
CA VAL A 38 -10.41 4.89 -0.34
C VAL A 38 -9.43 5.51 0.66
N ILE A 39 -9.88 6.39 1.55
CA ILE A 39 -8.98 7.08 2.47
C ILE A 39 -8.34 6.10 3.47
N PRO A 40 -9.10 5.24 4.20
CA PRO A 40 -8.48 4.27 5.11
C PRO A 40 -7.59 3.25 4.39
N PHE A 41 -7.95 2.87 3.17
CA PHE A 41 -7.15 1.96 2.36
C PHE A 41 -5.82 2.58 1.93
N SER A 42 -5.86 3.79 1.36
CA SER A 42 -4.64 4.51 0.99
C SER A 42 -3.76 4.74 2.20
N GLN A 43 -4.34 5.07 3.36
CA GLN A 43 -3.58 5.22 4.60
C GLN A 43 -2.87 3.93 5.01
N ALA A 44 -3.56 2.78 4.90
CA ALA A 44 -2.99 1.47 5.21
C ALA A 44 -1.80 1.13 4.31
N ILE A 45 -1.92 1.33 2.99
CA ILE A 45 -0.83 1.06 2.04
C ILE A 45 0.34 2.04 2.26
N LEU A 46 0.05 3.34 2.36
CA LEU A 46 1.07 4.37 2.52
C LEU A 46 1.84 4.23 3.84
N SER A 47 1.21 3.69 4.89
CA SER A 47 1.89 3.40 6.16
C SER A 47 3.10 2.46 6.01
N VAL A 48 3.13 1.67 4.94
CA VAL A 48 4.24 0.77 4.60
C VAL A 48 5.08 1.32 3.45
N LEU A 49 4.46 1.78 2.37
CA LEU A 49 5.20 2.20 1.17
C LEU A 49 6.02 3.46 1.40
N ILE A 50 5.58 4.39 2.26
CA ILE A 50 6.32 5.63 2.52
C ILE A 50 7.62 5.36 3.30
N PRO A 51 7.63 4.60 4.41
CA PRO A 51 8.88 4.17 5.05
C PRO A 51 9.84 3.43 4.11
N LEU A 52 9.32 2.57 3.22
CA LEU A 52 10.13 1.87 2.22
C LEU A 52 10.71 2.83 1.18
N ARG A 53 9.91 3.78 0.68
CA ARG A 53 10.35 4.83 -0.25
C ARG A 53 11.48 5.64 0.36
N ASP A 54 11.28 6.17 1.57
CA ASP A 54 12.24 7.05 2.23
C ASP A 54 13.55 6.30 2.58
N ALA A 55 13.49 4.97 2.69
CA ALA A 55 14.64 4.10 2.87
C ALA A 55 15.29 3.62 1.56
N ASN A 56 14.77 3.99 0.38
CA ASN A 56 15.16 3.46 -0.94
C ASN A 56 15.05 1.92 -1.01
N MET A 57 13.97 1.39 -0.46
CA MET A 57 13.68 -0.04 -0.34
C MET A 57 12.35 -0.41 -1.01
N LEU A 58 11.94 0.32 -2.05
CA LEU A 58 10.73 -0.01 -2.77
C LEU A 58 10.93 -1.24 -3.64
N PHE A 59 9.87 -2.03 -3.75
CA PHE A 59 9.80 -3.21 -4.57
C PHE A 59 8.36 -3.43 -5.03
N SER A 60 8.19 -4.20 -6.10
CA SER A 60 6.88 -4.60 -6.63
C SER A 60 6.34 -5.86 -5.92
N PRO A 61 5.06 -6.23 -6.09
CA PRO A 61 4.53 -7.49 -5.55
C PRO A 61 5.30 -8.73 -6.01
N GLU A 62 5.97 -8.66 -7.15
CA GLU A 62 6.84 -9.71 -7.69
C GLU A 62 8.22 -9.76 -7.01
N GLY A 63 8.53 -8.81 -6.12
CA GLY A 63 9.82 -8.68 -5.43
C GLY A 63 10.83 -7.78 -6.17
N ILE A 64 10.50 -7.28 -7.36
CA ILE A 64 11.44 -6.54 -8.21
C ILE A 64 11.69 -5.15 -7.61
N ALA A 65 12.96 -4.79 -7.41
CA ALA A 65 13.37 -3.49 -6.90
C ALA A 65 12.79 -2.32 -7.74
N GLN A 66 12.38 -1.25 -7.07
CA GLN A 66 11.85 -0.04 -7.69
C GLN A 66 12.55 1.18 -7.11
N ASP A 67 12.90 2.14 -7.97
CA ASP A 67 13.60 3.35 -7.53
C ASP A 67 12.64 4.38 -6.92
N GLU A 68 11.38 4.42 -7.40
CA GLU A 68 10.42 5.47 -7.05
C GLU A 68 9.03 4.91 -6.78
N LEU A 69 8.30 5.58 -5.88
CA LEU A 69 6.89 5.26 -5.62
C LEU A 69 6.03 5.91 -6.71
N THR A 70 5.78 5.16 -7.78
CA THR A 70 4.91 5.60 -8.88
C THR A 70 3.44 5.26 -8.61
N PRO A 71 2.49 5.95 -9.26
CA PRO A 71 1.08 5.57 -9.20
C PRO A 71 0.83 4.13 -9.65
N GLU A 72 1.57 3.63 -10.63
CA GLU A 72 1.49 2.24 -11.07
C GLU A 72 1.91 1.27 -9.96
N LEU A 73 3.01 1.56 -9.27
CA LEU A 73 3.48 0.74 -8.15
C LEU A 73 2.47 0.76 -7.00
N PHE A 74 1.93 1.93 -6.68
CA PHE A 74 0.89 2.08 -5.68
C PHE A 74 -0.36 1.25 -6.02
N LEU A 75 -0.82 1.27 -7.28
CA LEU A 75 -1.94 0.47 -7.74
C LEU A 75 -1.67 -1.03 -7.74
N LYS A 76 -0.44 -1.47 -8.04
CA LYS A 76 -0.07 -2.89 -7.94
C LYS A 76 -0.25 -3.40 -6.51
N TRP A 77 0.15 -2.61 -5.51
CA TRP A 77 -0.07 -2.93 -4.10
C TRP A 77 -1.51 -2.76 -3.64
N SER A 78 -2.37 -2.16 -4.48
CA SER A 78 -3.78 -1.97 -4.16
C SER A 78 -4.63 -3.24 -4.33
N ASP A 79 -4.14 -4.23 -5.07
CA ASP A 79 -4.77 -5.54 -5.11
C ASP A 79 -4.73 -6.22 -3.74
N LEU A 80 -5.81 -6.89 -3.34
CA LEU A 80 -5.94 -7.46 -2.00
C LEU A 80 -4.96 -8.62 -1.74
N VAL A 81 -4.65 -9.42 -2.77
CA VAL A 81 -3.62 -10.47 -2.67
C VAL A 81 -2.27 -9.82 -2.45
N SER A 82 -1.95 -8.81 -3.25
CA SER A 82 -0.69 -8.06 -3.12
C SER A 82 -0.56 -7.41 -1.75
N LEU A 83 -1.63 -6.79 -1.25
CA LEU A 83 -1.64 -6.14 0.05
C LEU A 83 -1.44 -7.13 1.21
N LYS A 84 -2.07 -8.30 1.12
CA LYS A 84 -1.84 -9.39 2.08
C LYS A 84 -0.38 -9.84 2.04
N THR A 85 0.16 -10.08 0.85
CA THR A 85 1.57 -10.46 0.65
C THR A 85 2.53 -9.41 1.21
N LEU A 86 2.21 -8.11 1.05
CA LEU A 86 2.98 -7.02 1.65
C LEU A 86 3.01 -7.14 3.17
N ALA A 87 1.86 -7.31 3.82
CA ALA A 87 1.77 -7.43 5.27
C ALA A 87 2.61 -8.59 5.80
N PHE A 88 2.52 -9.79 5.21
CA PHE A 88 3.33 -10.94 5.62
C PHE A 88 4.82 -10.73 5.35
N THR A 89 5.17 -10.08 4.24
CA THR A 89 6.57 -9.79 3.90
C THR A 89 7.19 -8.85 4.91
N ILE A 90 6.50 -7.77 5.27
CA ILE A 90 6.97 -6.81 6.27
C ILE A 90 6.97 -7.42 7.67
N GLN A 91 6.00 -8.26 8.02
CA GLN A 91 5.99 -8.95 9.32
C GLN A 91 7.23 -9.85 9.46
N LYS A 92 7.52 -10.67 8.45
CA LYS A 92 8.72 -11.52 8.44
C LYS A 92 10.01 -10.70 8.42
N SER A 93 10.02 -9.57 7.73
CA SER A 93 11.16 -8.65 7.70
C SER A 93 11.40 -7.97 9.05
N ASN A 94 10.33 -7.58 9.74
CA ASN A 94 10.38 -7.06 11.11
C ASN A 94 11.00 -8.07 12.08
N GLU A 95 10.59 -9.33 11.99
CA GLU A 95 11.12 -10.42 12.83
C GLU A 95 12.59 -10.74 12.52
N ALA A 96 12.97 -10.72 11.23
CA ALA A 96 14.33 -11.02 10.79
C ALA A 96 15.31 -9.83 10.95
N GLY A 97 14.79 -8.61 11.12
CA GLY A 97 15.59 -7.37 11.14
C GLY A 97 16.21 -7.00 9.78
N VAL A 98 15.79 -7.65 8.70
CA VAL A 98 16.26 -7.42 7.32
C VAL A 98 15.08 -7.49 6.37
N LEU A 99 15.12 -6.74 5.28
CA LEU A 99 14.06 -6.79 4.28
C LEU A 99 14.13 -8.11 3.48
N LEU A 100 13.04 -8.86 3.48
CA LEU A 100 12.91 -10.17 2.83
C LEU A 100 12.02 -10.11 1.58
N ARG A 101 12.11 -11.15 0.74
CA ARG A 101 11.25 -11.36 -0.44
C ARG A 101 11.33 -10.22 -1.47
N THR A 102 12.52 -9.65 -1.63
CA THR A 102 12.81 -8.64 -2.63
C THR A 102 14.10 -9.00 -3.36
N GLU A 103 14.27 -8.47 -4.56
CA GLU A 103 15.48 -8.55 -5.38
C GLU A 103 16.43 -7.36 -5.11
N LEU A 104 16.17 -6.58 -4.05
CA LEU A 104 17.06 -5.49 -3.63
C LEU A 104 18.42 -6.05 -3.19
N ASN A 105 19.44 -5.21 -3.31
CA ASN A 105 20.79 -5.58 -2.88
C ASN A 105 20.81 -5.93 -1.39
N GLU A 106 21.47 -7.03 -1.02
CA GLU A 106 21.55 -7.48 0.38
C GLU A 106 22.08 -6.41 1.34
N ASN A 107 22.99 -5.55 0.89
CA ASN A 107 23.53 -4.48 1.72
C ASN A 107 22.47 -3.40 2.02
N VAL A 108 21.55 -3.16 1.10
CA VAL A 108 20.41 -2.27 1.31
C VAL A 108 19.44 -2.94 2.29
N CYS A 109 19.09 -4.22 2.07
CA CYS A 109 18.17 -4.95 2.93
C CYS A 109 18.62 -5.08 4.39
N LYS A 110 19.94 -5.09 4.66
CA LYS A 110 20.51 -5.09 6.02
C LYS A 110 20.29 -3.78 6.78
N ASN A 111 20.05 -2.68 6.08
CA ASN A 111 19.75 -1.39 6.71
C ASN A 111 18.26 -1.23 7.05
N TYR A 112 17.47 -2.29 6.86
CA TYR A 112 16.04 -2.30 7.12
C TYR A 112 15.76 -1.93 8.57
N LYS A 113 14.73 -1.11 8.76
CA LYS A 113 14.20 -0.76 10.08
C LYS A 113 12.77 -1.26 10.16
N SER A 114 12.40 -1.74 11.34
CA SER A 114 11.07 -2.29 11.55
C SER A 114 9.99 -1.24 11.22
N ILE A 115 9.03 -1.65 10.40
CA ILE A 115 7.89 -0.82 10.00
C ILE A 115 6.71 -1.16 10.90
N ASP A 116 6.06 -0.14 11.47
CA ASP A 116 4.85 -0.34 12.26
C ASP A 116 3.69 -0.79 11.37
N LEU A 117 3.26 -2.03 11.59
CA LEU A 117 2.17 -2.66 10.84
C LEU A 117 0.80 -2.41 11.44
N LYS A 118 0.66 -1.64 12.52
CA LYS A 118 -0.63 -1.45 13.19
C LYS A 118 -1.72 -0.94 12.25
N ILE A 119 -1.43 0.08 11.44
CA ILE A 119 -2.42 0.66 10.52
C ILE A 119 -2.85 -0.35 9.44
N LEU A 120 -1.89 -0.99 8.79
CA LEU A 120 -2.16 -2.01 7.77
C LEU A 120 -2.87 -3.23 8.37
N GLY A 121 -2.43 -3.70 9.54
CA GLY A 121 -3.00 -4.83 10.24
C GLY A 121 -4.44 -4.58 10.68
N ASP A 122 -4.72 -3.41 11.26
CA ASP A 122 -6.08 -2.98 11.65
C ASP A 122 -6.99 -2.91 10.41
N TYR A 123 -6.49 -2.40 9.28
CA TYR A 123 -7.24 -2.35 8.02
C TYR A 123 -7.55 -3.76 7.48
N LEU A 124 -6.56 -4.65 7.41
CA LEU A 124 -6.74 -6.01 6.91
C LEU A 124 -7.67 -6.83 7.82
N SER A 125 -7.54 -6.69 9.13
CA SER A 125 -8.41 -7.35 10.11
C SER A 125 -9.88 -6.91 9.98
N LYS A 126 -10.14 -5.61 9.79
CA LYS A 126 -11.49 -5.08 9.52
C LYS A 126 -12.12 -5.64 8.25
N ASN A 127 -11.29 -6.07 7.29
CA ASN A 127 -11.71 -6.71 6.04
C ASN A 127 -11.62 -8.25 6.13
N SER A 128 -11.65 -8.82 7.34
CA SER A 128 -11.65 -10.26 7.62
C SER A 128 -10.48 -11.03 7.00
N ILE A 129 -9.33 -10.39 6.85
CA ILE A 129 -8.13 -11.02 6.32
C ILE A 129 -7.31 -11.59 7.48
N ASN A 130 -6.95 -12.87 7.34
CA ASN A 130 -6.16 -13.57 8.34
C ASN A 130 -4.67 -13.24 8.18
N LEU A 131 -4.08 -12.65 9.22
CA LEU A 131 -2.65 -12.30 9.30
C LEU A 131 -1.80 -13.33 10.04
N GLN A 132 -2.43 -14.43 10.51
CA GLN A 132 -1.75 -15.55 11.18
C GLN A 132 -1.45 -16.70 10.20
N ASN A 133 -2.27 -16.86 9.16
CA ASN A 133 -2.12 -17.88 8.14
C ASN A 133 -2.09 -17.27 6.73
N GLU A 134 -0.89 -17.20 6.16
CA GLU A 134 -0.63 -16.67 4.80
C GLU A 134 -1.39 -17.44 3.71
N PHE A 135 -1.72 -18.72 3.94
CA PHE A 135 -2.39 -19.59 2.96
C PHE A 135 -3.92 -19.59 3.06
N LEU A 136 -4.50 -18.92 4.06
CA LEU A 136 -5.95 -18.85 4.20
C LEU A 136 -6.53 -17.83 3.21
N ASP A 137 -7.47 -18.25 2.38
CA ASP A 137 -8.18 -17.33 1.49
C ASP A 137 -9.03 -16.30 2.26
N PHE A 138 -9.33 -15.20 1.58
CA PHE A 138 -10.22 -14.14 2.08
C PHE A 138 -11.58 -14.20 1.38
N PRO A 139 -12.64 -13.63 1.98
CA PRO A 139 -13.97 -13.61 1.37
C PRO A 139 -13.99 -12.89 0.00
N ILE A 140 -14.59 -13.53 -1.01
CA ILE A 140 -14.72 -12.97 -2.38
C ILE A 140 -15.39 -11.58 -2.37
N ALA A 141 -16.36 -11.36 -1.48
CA ALA A 141 -17.03 -10.06 -1.34
C ALA A 141 -16.04 -8.92 -1.02
N ASN A 142 -15.03 -9.18 -0.19
CA ASN A 142 -14.03 -8.19 0.19
C ASN A 142 -13.05 -7.93 -0.96
N TYR A 143 -12.74 -8.96 -1.75
CA TYR A 143 -11.95 -8.80 -2.97
C TYR A 143 -12.65 -7.90 -3.99
N ASN A 144 -13.94 -8.13 -4.25
CA ASN A 144 -14.72 -7.31 -5.19
C ASN A 144 -14.81 -5.84 -4.74
N LEU A 145 -14.95 -5.61 -3.43
CA LEU A 145 -14.92 -4.26 -2.88
C LEU A 145 -13.56 -3.58 -3.13
N HIS A 146 -12.46 -4.31 -2.92
CA HIS A 146 -11.11 -3.82 -3.20
C HIS A 146 -10.89 -3.50 -4.68
N GLN A 147 -11.45 -4.27 -5.61
CA GLN A 147 -11.41 -3.95 -7.03
C GLN A 147 -12.11 -2.60 -7.32
N GLY A 148 -13.24 -2.34 -6.66
CA GLY A 148 -13.92 -1.04 -6.71
C GLY A 148 -13.04 0.10 -6.18
N VAL A 149 -12.42 -0.07 -5.01
CA VAL A 149 -11.51 0.91 -4.42
C VAL A 149 -10.32 1.22 -5.33
N SER A 150 -9.68 0.20 -5.89
CA SER A 150 -8.58 0.35 -6.84
C SER A 150 -9.01 1.09 -8.12
N SER A 151 -10.23 0.86 -8.60
CA SER A 151 -10.79 1.57 -9.75
C SER A 151 -10.99 3.06 -9.45
N VAL A 152 -11.53 3.39 -8.29
CA VAL A 152 -11.70 4.79 -7.86
C VAL A 152 -10.35 5.47 -7.75
N ILE A 153 -9.37 4.87 -7.06
CA ILE A 153 -8.01 5.42 -6.91
C ILE A 153 -7.35 5.66 -8.26
N LYS A 154 -7.45 4.69 -9.17
CA LYS A 154 -6.93 4.83 -10.54
C LYS A 154 -7.54 6.00 -11.30
N SER A 155 -8.76 6.40 -10.98
CA SER A 155 -9.38 7.59 -11.58
C SER A 155 -8.82 8.89 -10.99
N LEU A 156 -8.42 8.89 -9.72
CA LEU A 156 -7.97 10.07 -8.98
C LEU A 156 -6.52 10.43 -9.32
N LEU A 157 -5.65 9.40 -9.43
CA LEU A 157 -4.23 9.51 -9.80
C LEU A 157 -4.02 9.62 -11.33
#